data_AF-A0A7Y4H879-F1
#
_entry.id   AF-A0A7Y4H879-F1
#
_cell.length_a   1.000
_cell.length_b   1.000
_cell.length_c   1.000
_cell.angle_alpha   90.00
_cell.angle_beta   90.00
_cell.angle_gamma   90.00
#
_symmetry.space_group_name_H-M   'P 1'
#
loop_
_entity.id
_entity.type
_entity.pdbx_description
1 polymer ?
#
loop_
_entity_poly.entity_id
_entity_poly.type
_entity_poly.pdbx_seq_one_letter_code
_entity_poly.pdbx_strand_id
1 'polypeptide(L)'
;MKLSKLPDRTPVKLSTTLTPTLAARLRDYADFYAETYGTREEVTDLVPFMLEAFLDGDADFRRASRTGGVKNTADATHQILEDRRTRKGRDQGEESPSKD
;
A
#
# COMPACT_ATOMS: atom_id res chain seq x y z
N MET A 1 18.98 4.78 17.43
CA MET A 1 17.64 4.15 17.49
C MET A 1 17.46 3.25 16.27
N LYS A 2 16.77 2.09 16.42
CA LYS A 2 16.64 1.05 15.38
C LYS A 2 15.28 1.03 14.66
N LEU A 3 14.39 1.96 14.96
CA LEU A 3 13.08 2.04 14.30
C LEU A 3 13.19 2.93 13.07
N SER A 4 12.99 2.33 11.89
CA SER A 4 12.78 3.06 10.64
C SER A 4 11.47 3.86 10.72
N LYS A 5 11.36 4.89 9.88
CA LYS A 5 10.15 5.72 9.79
C LYS A 5 8.93 4.83 9.52
N LEU A 6 7.87 5.04 10.30
CA LEU A 6 6.62 4.31 10.12
C LEU A 6 6.04 4.60 8.72
N PRO A 7 5.36 3.62 8.09
CA PRO A 7 4.71 3.82 6.81
C PRO A 7 3.64 4.91 6.92
N ASP A 8 3.37 5.59 5.80
CA ASP A 8 2.25 6.52 5.72
C ASP A 8 0.94 5.76 5.95
N ARG A 9 0.13 6.28 6.88
CA ARG A 9 -1.17 5.73 7.28
C ARG A 9 -2.30 6.73 7.05
N THR A 10 -2.03 7.80 6.29
CA THR A 10 -3.03 8.80 5.96
C THR A 10 -4.15 8.15 5.15
N PRO A 11 -5.40 8.14 5.65
CA PRO A 11 -6.51 7.56 4.91
C PRO A 11 -6.77 8.33 3.61
N VAL A 12 -7.00 7.61 2.51
CA VAL A 12 -7.37 8.18 1.21
C VAL A 12 -8.88 7.98 1.00
N LYS A 13 -9.61 9.06 0.71
CA LYS A 13 -11.04 8.98 0.40
C LYS A 13 -11.26 8.44 -1.02
N LEU A 14 -12.02 7.36 -1.11
CA LEU A 14 -12.54 6.82 -2.37
C LEU A 14 -14.04 7.11 -2.48
N SER A 15 -14.55 7.47 -3.66
CA SER A 15 -15.98 7.66 -3.92
C SER A 15 -16.43 6.74 -5.05
N THR A 16 -17.44 5.91 -4.79
CA THR A 16 -17.91 4.87 -5.73
C THR A 16 -19.44 4.79 -5.72
N THR A 17 -20.03 4.49 -6.87
CA THR A 17 -21.47 4.20 -7.00
C THR A 17 -21.69 2.70 -6.96
N LEU A 18 -22.63 2.24 -6.13
CA LEU A 18 -22.99 0.83 -6.03
C LEU A 18 -24.28 0.54 -6.80
N THR A 19 -24.40 -0.66 -7.33
CA THR A 19 -25.70 -1.14 -7.85
C THR A 19 -26.66 -1.34 -6.68
N PRO A 20 -27.99 -1.19 -6.89
CA PRO A 20 -28.97 -1.42 -5.81
C PRO A 20 -28.85 -2.80 -5.17
N THR A 21 -28.59 -3.83 -5.98
CA THR A 21 -28.39 -5.21 -5.52
C THR A 21 -27.18 -5.33 -4.60
N LEU A 22 -26.05 -4.70 -4.94
CA LEU A 22 -24.86 -4.73 -4.08
C LEU A 22 -25.10 -3.97 -2.78
N ALA A 23 -25.75 -2.81 -2.85
CA ALA A 23 -26.09 -2.03 -1.67
C ALA A 23 -27.00 -2.80 -0.69
N ALA A 24 -27.99 -3.54 -1.20
CA ALA A 24 -28.84 -4.40 -0.39
C ALA A 24 -28.03 -5.50 0.30
N ARG A 25 -27.22 -6.24 -0.45
CA ARG A 25 -26.39 -7.33 0.10
C ARG A 25 -25.40 -6.86 1.17
N LEU A 26 -24.85 -5.65 1.02
CA LEU A 26 -23.95 -5.09 2.03
C LEU A 26 -24.68 -4.73 3.33
N ARG A 27 -25.95 -4.28 3.25
CA ARG A 27 -26.78 -4.04 4.44
C ARG A 27 -27.12 -5.35 5.15
N ASP A 28 -27.54 -6.37 4.40
CA ASP A 28 -27.81 -7.71 4.95
C ASP A 28 -26.57 -8.26 5.66
N TYR A 29 -25.38 -8.02 5.09
CA TYR A 29 -24.12 -8.41 5.72
C TYR A 29 -23.84 -7.63 7.01
N ALA A 30 -24.11 -6.32 7.04
CA ALA A 30 -23.92 -5.52 8.25
C ALA A 30 -24.85 -5.98 9.39
N ASP A 31 -26.08 -6.37 9.08
CA ASP A 31 -27.01 -6.95 10.05
C ASP A 31 -26.49 -8.31 10.55
N PHE A 32 -26.03 -9.19 9.64
CA PHE A 32 -25.38 -10.45 10.01
C PHE A 32 -24.13 -10.26 10.89
N TYR A 33 -23.31 -9.25 10.60
CA TYR A 33 -22.14 -8.91 11.41
C TYR A 33 -22.55 -8.52 12.83
N ALA A 34 -23.58 -7.68 12.96
CA ALA A 34 -24.11 -7.27 14.25
C ALA A 34 -24.68 -8.45 15.05
N GLU A 35 -25.38 -9.39 14.39
CA GLU A 35 -25.85 -10.62 15.03
C GLU A 35 -24.70 -11.51 15.50
N THR A 36 -23.62 -11.59 14.71
CA THR A 36 -22.47 -12.46 14.99
C THR A 36 -21.60 -11.92 16.12
N TYR A 37 -21.37 -10.60 16.16
CA TYR A 37 -20.39 -9.97 17.06
C TYR A 37 -21.01 -9.04 18.11
N GLY A 38 -22.34 -8.90 18.11
CA GLY A 38 -23.07 -8.06 19.07
C GLY A 38 -22.86 -6.55 18.90
N THR A 39 -22.14 -6.13 17.85
CA THR A 39 -21.80 -4.73 17.59
C THR A 39 -22.26 -4.36 16.19
N ARG A 40 -23.07 -3.30 16.08
CA ARG A 40 -23.53 -2.78 14.80
C ARG A 40 -22.49 -1.82 14.23
N GLU A 41 -22.05 -2.12 13.02
CA GLU A 41 -21.16 -1.27 12.22
C GLU A 41 -21.86 -0.84 10.94
N GLU A 42 -21.57 0.37 10.48
CA GLU A 42 -22.11 0.84 9.21
C GLU A 42 -21.40 0.17 8.03
N VAL A 43 -22.10 0.04 6.90
CA VAL A 43 -21.52 -0.53 5.67
C VAL A 43 -20.23 0.20 5.27
N THR A 44 -20.20 1.53 5.44
CA THR A 44 -19.03 2.35 5.10
C THR A 44 -17.80 2.02 5.94
N ASP A 45 -18.00 1.55 7.17
CA ASP A 45 -16.92 1.23 8.10
C ASP A 45 -16.44 -0.21 7.90
N LEU A 46 -17.32 -1.11 7.45
CA LEU A 46 -16.98 -2.49 7.11
C LEU A 46 -16.26 -2.62 5.75
N VAL A 47 -16.61 -1.80 4.76
CA VAL A 47 -16.08 -1.90 3.38
C VAL A 47 -14.55 -1.87 3.32
N PRO A 48 -13.81 -0.99 4.02
CA PRO A 48 -12.35 -1.02 4.02
C PRO A 48 -11.76 -2.38 4.43
N PHE A 49 -12.27 -2.98 5.50
CA PHE A 49 -11.81 -4.29 5.97
C PHE A 49 -12.18 -5.43 5.03
N MET A 50 -13.38 -5.37 4.43
CA MET A 50 -13.80 -6.34 3.41
C MET A 50 -12.88 -6.31 2.19
N LEU A 51 -12.49 -5.11 1.74
CA LEU A 51 -11.60 -4.94 0.59
C LEU A 51 -10.18 -5.41 0.90
N GLU A 52 -9.68 -5.13 2.11
CA GLU A 52 -8.38 -5.65 2.57
C GLU A 52 -8.37 -7.19 2.59
N ALA A 53 -9.39 -7.80 3.21
CA ALA A 53 -9.54 -9.26 3.25
C ALA A 53 -9.68 -9.87 1.84
N PHE A 54 -10.38 -9.20 0.93
CA PHE A 54 -10.49 -9.63 -0.47
C PHE A 54 -9.13 -9.64 -1.18
N LEU A 55 -8.35 -8.56 -1.05
CA LEU A 55 -7.02 -8.44 -1.67
C LEU A 55 -6.01 -9.43 -1.07
N ASP A 56 -6.07 -9.67 0.23
CA ASP A 56 -5.24 -10.67 0.92
C ASP A 56 -5.60 -12.11 0.51
N GLY A 57 -6.88 -12.36 0.22
CA GLY A 57 -7.39 -13.64 -0.26
C GLY A 57 -6.97 -13.96 -1.70
N ASP A 58 -6.70 -12.96 -2.54
CA ASP A 58 -6.34 -13.14 -3.95
C ASP A 58 -4.86 -13.56 -4.10
N ALA A 59 -4.63 -14.86 -4.29
CA ALA A 59 -3.28 -15.41 -4.43
C ALA A 59 -2.56 -14.94 -5.69
N ASP A 60 -3.27 -14.73 -6.79
CA ASP A 60 -2.69 -14.30 -8.06
C ASP A 60 -2.30 -12.82 -7.99
N PHE A 61 -3.16 -12.00 -7.41
CA PHE A 61 -2.83 -10.60 -7.07
C PHE A 61 -1.58 -10.51 -6.19
N ARG A 62 -1.51 -11.32 -5.12
CA ARG A 62 -0.34 -11.35 -4.24
C ARG A 62 0.94 -11.86 -4.91
N ARG A 63 0.85 -12.76 -5.89
CA ARG A 63 2.01 -13.22 -6.69
C ARG A 63 2.50 -12.11 -7.61
N ALA A 64 1.57 -11.39 -8.25
CA ALA A 64 1.89 -10.26 -9.12
C ALA A 64 2.51 -9.08 -8.34
N SER A 65 2.02 -8.79 -7.13
CA SER A 65 2.55 -7.69 -6.31
C SER A 65 3.99 -7.92 -5.85
N ARG A 66 4.34 -9.15 -5.44
CA ARG A 66 5.72 -9.53 -5.03
C ARG A 66 6.74 -9.48 -6.16
N THR A 67 6.31 -9.69 -7.40
CA THR A 67 7.20 -9.74 -8.58
C THR A 67 7.43 -8.34 -9.18
N GLY A 68 6.91 -7.27 -8.56
CA GLY A 68 7.18 -5.88 -8.92
C GLY A 68 6.01 -5.12 -9.56
N GLY A 69 4.79 -5.67 -9.56
CA GLY A 69 3.64 -5.09 -10.25
C GLY A 69 2.91 -3.95 -9.53
N VAL A 70 3.02 -3.84 -8.20
CA VAL A 70 2.41 -2.74 -7.43
C VAL A 70 3.35 -2.34 -6.32
N LYS A 71 4.31 -1.45 -6.65
CA LYS A 71 5.05 -0.73 -5.61
C LYS A 71 4.04 0.22 -4.96
N ASN A 72 3.75 0.05 -3.67
CA ASN A 72 3.03 1.06 -2.91
C ASN A 72 3.77 2.39 -3.12
N THR A 73 3.18 3.31 -3.87
CA THR A 73 3.83 4.54 -4.34
C THR A 73 4.18 5.48 -3.18
N ALA A 74 3.59 5.26 -2.00
CA ALA A 74 3.96 5.92 -0.76
C ALA A 74 5.38 5.56 -0.26
N ASP A 75 5.91 4.38 -0.61
CA ASP A 75 7.21 3.89 -0.13
C ASP A 75 8.34 4.20 -1.14
N ALA A 76 8.01 4.31 -2.43
CA ALA A 76 8.99 4.48 -3.51
C ALA A 76 9.67 5.87 -3.55
N THR A 77 9.06 6.89 -2.95
CA THR A 77 9.59 8.27 -2.95
C THR A 77 10.85 8.42 -2.09
N HIS A 78 11.01 7.60 -1.06
CA HIS A 78 12.18 7.69 -0.17
C HIS A 78 13.42 6.99 -0.73
N GLN A 79 13.27 5.94 -1.55
CA GLN A 79 14.41 5.19 -2.07
C GLN A 79 15.09 5.89 -3.27
N ILE A 80 14.34 6.63 -4.09
CA ILE A 80 14.89 7.33 -5.26
C ILE A 80 15.79 8.52 -4.86
N LEU A 81 15.56 9.12 -3.68
CA LEU A 81 16.42 10.20 -3.17
C LEU A 81 17.73 9.70 -2.55
N GLU A 82 17.75 8.50 -1.95
CA GLU A 82 18.93 7.89 -1.34
C GLU A 82 19.91 7.36 -2.42
N ASP A 83 19.40 6.77 -3.50
CA ASP A 83 20.22 6.23 -4.59
C ASP A 83 20.95 7.29 -5.44
N ARG A 84 20.48 8.55 -5.45
CA ARG A 84 21.19 9.65 -6.11
C ARG A 84 22.35 10.20 -5.28
N ARG A 85 22.35 10.01 -3.97
CA ARG A 85 23.42 10.52 -3.09
C ARG A 85 24.65 9.62 -3.09
N THR A 86 24.49 8.32 -3.31
CA THR A 86 25.62 7.36 -3.30
C THR A 86 26.40 7.30 -4.62
N ARG A 87 25.84 7.79 -5.73
CA ARG A 87 26.54 7.81 -7.04
C ARG A 87 27.42 9.03 -7.28
N LYS A 88 27.24 10.13 -6.54
CA LYS A 88 28.02 11.38 -6.73
C LYS A 88 29.24 11.49 -5.81
N GLY A 89 29.97 10.39 -5.63
CA GLY A 89 31.14 10.36 -4.73
C GLY A 89 32.27 9.41 -5.11
N ARG A 90 32.25 8.79 -6.30
CA ARG A 90 33.27 7.81 -6.71
C ARG A 90 34.00 8.16 -8.01
N ASP A 91 34.17 9.45 -8.28
CA ASP A 91 34.91 9.91 -9.46
C ASP A 91 35.76 11.14 -9.13
N GLN A 92 36.66 11.04 -8.16
CA GLN A 92 37.85 11.91 -8.05
C GLN A 92 38.95 11.15 -7.30
N GLY A 93 40.00 10.76 -8.02
CA GLY A 93 41.24 10.27 -7.43
C GLY A 93 41.97 9.35 -8.39
N GLU A 94 43.26 9.64 -8.61
CA GLU A 94 44.26 8.93 -9.42
C GLU A 94 44.46 9.56 -10.82
N GLU A 95 45.10 10.72 -10.89
CA GLU A 95 46.57 10.95 -10.78
C GLU A 95 47.28 10.66 -12.10
N SER A 96 47.70 11.76 -12.75
CA SER A 96 48.60 11.77 -13.91
C SER A 96 49.94 11.14 -13.56
N PRO A 97 50.70 10.67 -14.57
CA PRO A 97 51.96 11.36 -14.77
C PRO A 97 52.36 11.64 -16.22
N SER A 98 53.12 12.73 -16.32
CA SER A 98 53.95 13.26 -17.40
C SER A 98 54.78 12.28 -18.23
N LYS A 99 55.06 12.73 -19.49
CA LYS A 99 56.30 12.73 -20.32
C LYS A 99 57.31 11.58 -20.14
N ASP A 100 57.91 11.01 -21.18
CA ASP A 100 58.50 11.58 -22.40
C ASP A 100 58.16 10.84 -23.70
#